data_AF-A0A2E0VEY6-F1
#
_entry.id   AF-A0A2E0VEY6-F1
#
_cell.length_a   1.000
_cell.length_b   1.000
_cell.length_c   1.000
_cell.angle_alpha   90.00
_cell.angle_beta   90.00
_cell.angle_gamma   90.00
#
_symmetry.space_group_name_H-M   'P 1'
#
loop_
_entity.id
_entity.type
_entity.pdbx_description
1 polymer ?
#
loop_
_entity_poly.entity_id
_entity_poly.type
_entity_poly.pdbx_seq_one_letter_code
_entity_poly.pdbx_strand_id
1 'polypeptide(L)'
;MSSLKADFNELVERIKAGRDFGHASFEPVFYLVFSPASILEVKRQMPAWEAKLRNDGWSVHKFSIAEEIQKILDAAPLKKIWIAADSKAPLQWEKTNKALANALTNGSLQDRLETVLQELEGQPNTILLVTDVEALHPYMRIGSIESQLQGKFHVPTVFFYPGVRTGKTQLKFLGFYPEDGNYRSVHVGG
;
A
#
# COMPACT_ATOMS: atom_id res chain seq x y z
N MET A 1 -18.04 -5.80 15.45
CA MET A 1 -16.65 -5.44 15.11
C MET A 1 -15.95 -6.74 14.78
N SER A 2 -15.65 -6.98 13.50
CA SER A 2 -14.76 -8.09 13.16
C SER A 2 -13.40 -7.81 13.79
N SER A 3 -12.76 -8.85 14.33
CA SER A 3 -11.37 -8.71 14.77
C SER A 3 -10.48 -8.62 13.52
N LEU A 4 -9.39 -7.85 13.56
CA LEU A 4 -8.39 -7.79 12.47
C LEU A 4 -7.98 -9.17 11.96
N LYS A 5 -7.96 -10.16 12.85
CA LYS A 5 -7.70 -11.57 12.53
C LYS A 5 -8.79 -12.17 11.63
N ALA A 6 -10.06 -11.89 11.92
CA ALA A 6 -11.18 -12.34 11.10
C ALA A 6 -11.13 -11.69 9.71
N ASP A 7 -10.84 -10.39 9.63
CA ASP A 7 -10.69 -9.67 8.36
C ASP A 7 -9.53 -10.23 7.54
N PHE A 8 -8.38 -10.48 8.18
CA PHE A 8 -7.24 -11.10 7.50
C PHE A 8 -7.56 -12.51 7.00
N ASN A 9 -8.26 -13.33 7.78
CA ASN A 9 -8.67 -14.66 7.34
C ASN A 9 -9.64 -14.59 6.15
N GLU A 10 -10.63 -13.70 6.20
CA GLU A 10 -11.56 -13.47 5.08
C GLU A 10 -10.82 -13.04 3.82
N LEU A 11 -9.84 -12.13 3.95
CA LEU A 11 -9.00 -11.70 2.86
C LEU A 11 -8.26 -12.88 2.21
N VAL A 12 -7.65 -13.74 3.02
CA VAL A 12 -6.94 -14.93 2.52
C VAL A 12 -7.89 -15.86 1.77
N GLU A 13 -9.10 -16.08 2.27
CA GLU A 13 -10.12 -16.88 1.58
C GLU A 13 -10.53 -16.25 0.24
N ARG A 14 -10.69 -14.92 0.16
CA ARG A 14 -10.97 -14.22 -1.10
C ARG A 14 -9.83 -14.32 -2.10
N ILE A 15 -8.58 -14.24 -1.64
CA ILE A 15 -7.39 -14.42 -2.49
C ILE A 15 -7.36 -15.84 -3.07
N LYS A 16 -7.67 -16.86 -2.25
CA LYS A 16 -7.75 -18.26 -2.71
C LYS A 16 -8.88 -18.47 -3.72
N ALA A 17 -10.06 -17.89 -3.45
CA ALA A 17 -11.23 -17.98 -4.33
C ALA A 17 -11.04 -17.23 -5.66
N GLY A 18 -10.20 -16.19 -5.68
CA GLY A 18 -9.89 -15.36 -6.86
C GLY A 18 -9.24 -16.11 -8.04
N ARG A 19 -8.97 -17.42 -7.91
CA ARG A 19 -8.58 -18.30 -9.02
C ARG A 19 -9.75 -18.85 -9.84
N ASP A 20 -10.99 -18.82 -9.34
CA ASP A 20 -12.07 -19.65 -9.90
C ASP A 20 -13.08 -18.93 -10.83
N PHE A 21 -13.01 -17.60 -11.00
CA PHE A 21 -14.04 -16.89 -11.78
C PHE A 21 -13.50 -15.77 -12.69
N GLY A 22 -13.55 -16.00 -14.02
CA GLY A 22 -13.95 -14.96 -14.98
C GLY A 22 -12.98 -14.64 -16.13
N HIS A 23 -13.46 -14.82 -17.37
CA HIS A 23 -12.82 -14.53 -18.65
C HIS A 23 -12.59 -13.03 -18.98
N ALA A 24 -12.32 -12.17 -17.99
CA ALA A 24 -12.00 -10.76 -18.25
C ALA A 24 -11.03 -10.19 -17.20
N SER A 25 -9.80 -9.87 -17.64
CA SER A 25 -8.82 -8.93 -17.05
C SER A 25 -9.03 -8.55 -15.58
N PHE A 26 -9.09 -9.53 -14.66
CA PHE A 26 -9.20 -9.26 -13.23
C PHE A 26 -7.79 -9.08 -12.67
N GLU A 27 -7.49 -7.88 -12.20
CA GLU A 27 -6.28 -7.62 -11.44
C GLU A 27 -6.51 -8.07 -9.99
N PRO A 28 -5.70 -8.99 -9.44
CA PRO A 28 -5.88 -9.54 -8.10
C PRO A 28 -5.37 -8.55 -7.04
N VAL A 29 -6.00 -7.38 -6.97
CA VAL A 29 -5.69 -6.32 -6.01
C VAL A 29 -6.70 -6.33 -4.87
N PHE A 30 -6.18 -6.37 -3.66
CA PHE A 30 -6.97 -6.46 -2.43
C PHE A 30 -6.54 -5.40 -1.44
N TYR A 31 -7.50 -4.89 -0.67
CA TYR A 31 -7.25 -3.98 0.44
C TYR A 31 -7.71 -4.64 1.74
N LEU A 32 -6.80 -4.73 2.70
CA LEU A 32 -7.17 -4.94 4.09
C LEU A 32 -7.36 -3.57 4.74
N VAL A 33 -8.61 -3.17 4.90
CA VAL A 33 -8.99 -1.88 5.48
C VAL A 33 -9.11 -2.02 6.99
N PHE A 34 -8.47 -1.14 7.73
CA PHE A 34 -8.53 -1.10 9.19
C PHE A 34 -8.48 0.33 9.72
N SER A 35 -9.05 0.54 10.90
CA SER A 35 -9.02 1.86 11.57
C SER A 35 -7.57 2.35 11.73
N PRO A 36 -7.26 3.63 11.49
CA PRO A 36 -5.92 4.19 11.71
C PRO A 36 -5.38 3.96 13.13
N ALA A 37 -6.26 3.88 14.13
CA ALA A 37 -5.87 3.55 15.50
C ALA A 37 -5.25 2.13 15.65
N SER A 38 -5.48 1.26 14.67
CA SER A 38 -4.99 -0.11 14.63
C SER A 38 -3.67 -0.29 13.86
N ILE A 39 -3.04 0.77 13.35
CA ILE A 39 -1.78 0.69 12.58
C ILE A 39 -0.71 -0.10 13.35
N LEU A 40 -0.51 0.22 14.64
CA LEU A 40 0.50 -0.45 15.46
C LEU A 40 0.18 -1.94 15.67
N GLU A 41 -1.09 -2.27 15.84
CA GLU A 41 -1.52 -3.66 16.00
C GLU A 41 -1.32 -4.45 14.70
N VAL A 42 -1.65 -3.87 13.55
CA VAL A 42 -1.41 -4.47 12.23
C VAL A 42 0.08 -4.78 12.03
N LYS A 43 0.97 -3.83 12.36
CA LYS A 43 2.43 -4.06 12.30
C LYS A 43 2.87 -5.17 13.24
N ARG A 44 2.29 -5.24 14.45
CA ARG A 44 2.57 -6.31 15.42
C ARG A 44 2.13 -7.69 14.92
N GLN A 45 1.02 -7.78 14.20
CA GLN A 45 0.50 -9.03 13.66
C GLN A 45 1.21 -9.48 12.37
N MET A 46 1.88 -8.57 11.65
CA MET A 46 2.49 -8.85 10.35
C MET A 46 3.39 -10.11 10.34
N PRO A 47 4.31 -10.34 11.29
CA PRO A 47 5.14 -11.55 11.28
C PRO A 47 4.32 -12.85 11.37
N ALA A 48 3.23 -12.83 12.16
CA ALA A 48 2.34 -13.98 12.30
C ALA A 48 1.53 -14.22 11.01
N TRP A 49 1.09 -13.15 10.35
CA TRP A 49 0.39 -13.23 9.07
C TRP A 49 1.28 -13.72 7.93
N GLU A 50 2.51 -13.22 7.83
CA GLU A 50 3.50 -13.74 6.88
C GLU A 50 3.79 -15.22 7.12
N ALA A 51 4.00 -15.64 8.38
CA ALA A 51 4.24 -17.04 8.71
C ALA A 51 3.04 -17.92 8.34
N LYS A 52 1.82 -17.45 8.61
CA LYS A 52 0.59 -18.16 8.20
C LYS A 52 0.52 -18.32 6.68
N LEU A 53 0.77 -17.28 5.91
CA LEU A 53 0.76 -17.34 4.44
C LEU A 53 1.84 -18.30 3.91
N ARG A 54 3.05 -18.28 4.47
CA ARG A 54 4.12 -19.22 4.11
C ARG A 54 3.74 -20.67 4.42
N ASN A 55 3.10 -20.93 5.57
CA ASN A 55 2.59 -22.25 5.92
C ASN A 55 1.46 -22.72 4.99
N ASP A 56 0.65 -21.79 4.47
CA ASP A 56 -0.38 -22.03 3.46
C ASP A 56 0.21 -22.21 2.04
N GLY A 57 1.55 -22.20 1.88
CA GLY A 57 2.26 -22.48 0.63
C GLY A 57 2.52 -21.25 -0.26
N TRP A 58 2.35 -20.04 0.27
CA TRP A 58 2.63 -18.81 -0.49
C TRP A 58 4.11 -18.41 -0.42
N SER A 59 4.65 -17.95 -1.55
CA SER A 59 5.85 -17.12 -1.58
C SER A 59 5.47 -15.69 -1.21
N VAL A 60 5.80 -15.28 0.01
CA VAL A 60 5.39 -13.98 0.57
C VAL A 60 6.49 -12.93 0.36
N HIS A 61 6.16 -11.89 -0.39
CA HIS A 61 7.00 -10.73 -0.62
C HIS A 61 6.39 -9.50 0.07
N LYS A 62 7.24 -8.61 0.57
CA LYS A 62 6.82 -7.39 1.27
C LYS A 62 7.40 -6.17 0.57
N PHE A 63 6.56 -5.17 0.37
CA PHE A 63 6.93 -3.86 -0.14
C PHE A 63 6.47 -2.80 0.88
N SER A 64 7.40 -2.32 1.71
CA SER A 64 7.11 -1.25 2.66
C SER A 64 7.22 0.10 1.97
N ILE A 65 6.10 0.84 1.92
CA ILE A 65 6.06 2.18 1.34
C ILE A 65 6.99 3.12 2.12
N ALA A 66 7.05 3.00 3.44
CA ALA A 66 7.94 3.80 4.27
C ALA A 66 9.42 3.55 3.95
N GLU A 67 9.83 2.29 3.80
CA GLU A 67 11.21 1.94 3.45
C GLU A 67 11.58 2.45 2.04
N GLU A 68 10.68 2.32 1.07
CA GLU A 68 10.95 2.78 -0.30
C GLU A 68 10.98 4.31 -0.41
N ILE A 69 10.09 5.02 0.29
CA ILE A 69 10.17 6.49 0.41
C ILE A 69 11.53 6.88 1.01
N GLN A 70 11.96 6.23 2.09
CA GLN A 70 13.24 6.53 2.72
C GLN A 70 14.41 6.32 1.74
N LYS A 71 14.42 5.20 1.00
CA LYS A 71 15.44 4.91 -0.03
C LYS A 71 15.47 5.98 -1.13
N ILE A 72 14.31 6.43 -1.61
CA ILE A 72 14.21 7.50 -2.62
C ILE A 72 14.78 8.81 -2.08
N LEU A 73 14.37 9.22 -0.88
CA LEU A 73 14.82 10.46 -0.26
C LEU A 73 16.31 10.41 0.10
N ASP A 74 16.83 9.26 0.51
CA ASP A 74 18.25 9.05 0.82
C ASP A 74 19.13 9.16 -0.41
N ALA A 75 18.66 8.65 -1.56
CA ALA A 75 19.35 8.74 -2.83
C ALA A 75 19.22 10.11 -3.51
N ALA A 76 18.32 10.99 -3.03
CA ALA A 76 18.05 12.27 -3.67
C ALA A 76 19.26 13.22 -3.58
N PRO A 77 19.80 13.73 -4.72
CA PRO A 77 20.92 14.68 -4.71
C PRO A 77 20.65 15.95 -3.90
N LEU A 78 19.37 16.36 -3.87
CA LEU A 78 18.90 17.57 -3.18
C LEU A 78 18.72 17.38 -1.66
N LYS A 79 18.91 16.17 -1.10
CA LYS A 79 18.65 15.89 0.32
C LYS A 79 19.36 16.86 1.27
N LYS A 80 20.64 17.16 1.03
CA LYS A 80 21.41 18.10 1.86
C LYS A 80 20.83 19.52 1.81
N ILE A 81 20.30 19.94 0.67
CA ILE A 81 19.67 21.25 0.49
C ILE A 81 18.35 21.30 1.25
N TRP A 82 17.53 20.24 1.18
CA TRP A 82 16.28 20.17 1.94
C TRP A 82 16.51 20.20 3.44
N ILE A 83 17.48 19.44 3.95
CA ILE A 83 17.84 19.45 5.39
C ILE A 83 18.28 20.86 5.83
N ALA A 84 19.12 21.53 5.04
CA ALA A 84 19.58 22.88 5.37
C ALA A 84 18.45 23.91 5.29
N ALA A 85 17.53 23.78 4.33
CA ALA A 85 16.37 24.66 4.19
C ALA A 85 15.37 24.47 5.33
N ASP A 86 15.08 23.22 5.70
CA ASP A 86 14.18 22.87 6.80
C ASP A 86 14.75 23.32 8.14
N SER A 87 16.05 23.09 8.39
CA SER A 87 16.73 23.58 9.60
C SER A 87 16.69 25.10 9.74
N LYS A 88 16.72 25.85 8.63
CA LYS A 88 16.60 27.32 8.63
C LYS A 88 15.17 27.81 8.86
N ALA A 89 14.17 27.03 8.47
CA ALA A 89 12.76 27.42 8.52
C ALA A 89 11.86 26.23 8.86
N PRO A 90 11.96 25.64 10.07
CA PRO A 90 11.33 24.36 10.42
C PRO A 90 9.80 24.42 10.46
N LEU A 91 9.22 25.63 10.50
CA LEU A 91 7.78 25.85 10.45
C LEU A 91 7.23 25.96 9.03
N GLN A 92 8.07 25.95 7.98
CA GLN A 92 7.63 25.96 6.58
C GLN A 92 7.34 24.55 6.07
N TRP A 93 6.58 23.77 6.85
CA TRP A 93 6.28 22.36 6.57
C TRP A 93 5.60 22.15 5.22
N GLU A 94 4.75 23.07 4.75
CA GLU A 94 4.15 22.98 3.41
C GLU A 94 5.21 22.97 2.30
N LYS A 95 6.22 23.82 2.42
CA LYS A 95 7.30 23.94 1.43
C LYS A 95 8.19 22.70 1.47
N THR A 96 8.53 22.22 2.68
CA THR A 96 9.28 20.98 2.87
C THR A 96 8.51 19.80 2.27
N ASN A 97 7.24 19.63 2.63
CA ASN A 97 6.38 18.55 2.13
C ASN A 97 6.25 18.58 0.60
N LYS A 98 6.11 19.76 -0.01
CA LYS A 98 6.06 19.89 -1.47
C LYS A 98 7.36 19.47 -2.14
N ALA A 99 8.51 19.83 -1.55
CA ALA A 99 9.82 19.43 -2.08
C ALA A 99 10.02 17.91 -2.01
N LEU A 100 9.64 17.30 -0.88
CA LEU A 100 9.70 15.84 -0.71
C LEU A 100 8.70 15.12 -1.63
N ALA A 101 7.47 15.62 -1.73
CA ALA A 101 6.46 15.08 -2.64
C ALA A 101 6.94 15.10 -4.09
N ASN A 102 7.58 16.19 -4.55
CA ASN A 102 8.14 16.27 -5.90
C ASN A 102 9.23 15.22 -6.20
N ALA A 103 9.91 14.71 -5.17
CA ALA A 103 10.89 13.65 -5.32
C ALA A 103 10.26 12.25 -5.38
N LEU A 104 9.08 12.11 -4.76
CA LEU A 104 8.29 10.87 -4.74
C LEU A 104 7.35 10.77 -5.95
N THR A 105 6.97 11.90 -6.55
CA THR A 105 6.18 11.96 -7.77
C THR A 105 7.08 11.84 -9.02
N ASN A 106 6.45 11.64 -10.19
CA ASN A 106 7.12 11.33 -11.47
C ASN A 106 7.76 9.94 -11.54
N GLY A 107 7.07 8.92 -11.03
CA GLY A 107 7.44 7.52 -11.24
C GLY A 107 8.32 6.91 -10.16
N SER A 108 9.08 7.68 -9.36
CA SER A 108 10.11 7.07 -8.49
C SER A 108 9.61 5.97 -7.53
N LEU A 109 8.47 6.15 -6.87
CA LEU A 109 7.85 5.12 -6.03
C LEU A 109 7.04 4.10 -6.85
N GLN A 110 6.37 4.55 -7.90
CA GLN A 110 5.58 3.71 -8.82
C GLN A 110 6.47 2.70 -9.54
N ASP A 111 7.54 3.14 -10.17
CA ASP A 111 8.50 2.35 -10.94
C ASP A 111 9.13 1.27 -10.07
N ARG A 112 9.38 1.56 -8.79
CA ARG A 112 9.86 0.57 -7.81
C ARG A 112 8.83 -0.52 -7.55
N LEU A 113 7.56 -0.16 -7.36
CA LEU A 113 6.49 -1.12 -7.20
C LEU A 113 6.25 -1.92 -8.49
N GLU A 114 6.29 -1.26 -9.66
CA GLU A 114 6.19 -1.91 -10.97
C GLU A 114 7.33 -2.91 -11.17
N THR A 115 8.57 -2.54 -10.84
CA THR A 115 9.74 -3.44 -10.93
C THR A 115 9.52 -4.69 -10.08
N VAL A 116 9.05 -4.53 -8.84
CA VAL A 116 8.74 -5.67 -7.98
C VAL A 116 7.60 -6.53 -8.55
N LEU A 117 6.54 -5.92 -9.09
CA LEU A 117 5.46 -6.67 -9.74
C LEU A 117 5.96 -7.47 -10.95
N GLN A 118 6.83 -6.88 -11.78
CA GLN A 118 7.45 -7.55 -12.93
C GLN A 118 8.37 -8.71 -12.51
N GLU A 119 9.18 -8.52 -11.46
CA GLU A 119 10.06 -9.57 -10.93
C GLU A 119 9.26 -10.78 -10.41
N LEU A 120 8.07 -10.55 -9.85
CA LEU A 120 7.19 -11.58 -9.30
C LEU A 120 6.28 -12.23 -10.34
N GLU A 121 6.19 -11.66 -11.54
CA GLU A 121 5.34 -12.16 -12.61
C GLU A 121 5.72 -13.60 -13.02
N GLY A 122 4.71 -14.45 -13.20
CA GLY A 122 4.90 -15.86 -13.55
C GLY A 122 5.37 -16.77 -12.40
N GLN A 123 5.70 -16.22 -11.23
CA GLN A 123 6.05 -17.02 -10.06
C GLN A 123 4.79 -17.63 -9.41
N PRO A 124 4.69 -18.96 -9.29
CA PRO A 124 3.50 -19.62 -8.77
C PRO A 124 3.32 -19.35 -7.27
N ASN A 125 2.05 -19.25 -6.84
CA ASN A 125 1.68 -19.05 -5.42
C ASN A 125 2.38 -17.85 -4.77
N THR A 126 2.58 -16.77 -5.51
CA THR A 126 3.23 -15.56 -5.02
C THR A 126 2.21 -14.55 -4.51
N ILE A 127 2.50 -13.90 -3.38
CA ILE A 127 1.69 -12.81 -2.83
C ILE A 127 2.59 -11.63 -2.47
N LEU A 128 2.16 -10.42 -2.84
CA LEU A 128 2.82 -9.17 -2.50
C LEU A 128 2.03 -8.45 -1.41
N LEU A 129 2.68 -8.16 -0.28
CA LEU A 129 2.13 -7.39 0.83
C LEU A 129 2.68 -5.97 0.77
N VAL A 130 1.84 -4.99 0.46
CA VAL A 130 2.19 -3.57 0.46
C VAL A 130 1.84 -2.96 1.82
N THR A 131 2.85 -2.64 2.61
CA THR A 131 2.72 -2.20 4.00
C THR A 131 3.08 -0.72 4.16
N ASP A 132 2.73 -0.17 5.33
CA ASP A 132 3.10 1.19 5.73
C ASP A 132 2.52 2.28 4.81
N VAL A 133 1.32 2.05 4.27
CA VAL A 133 0.63 2.97 3.33
C VAL A 133 0.41 4.35 3.97
N GLU A 134 0.33 4.46 5.30
CA GLU A 134 0.27 5.75 6.01
C GLU A 134 1.45 6.67 5.69
N ALA A 135 2.61 6.15 5.30
CA ALA A 135 3.79 6.95 4.97
C ALA A 135 3.62 7.77 3.68
N LEU A 136 2.58 7.52 2.89
CA LEU A 136 2.21 8.37 1.77
C LEU A 136 1.74 9.76 2.23
N HIS A 137 1.20 9.88 3.45
CA HIS A 137 0.91 11.19 4.04
C HIS A 137 2.22 11.88 4.48
N PRO A 138 2.41 13.18 4.18
CA PRO A 138 1.48 14.12 3.54
C PRO A 138 1.69 14.27 2.01
N TYR A 139 2.47 13.41 1.38
CA TYR A 139 2.99 13.60 0.02
C TYR A 139 1.99 13.26 -1.10
N MET A 140 1.26 12.15 -0.99
CA MET A 140 0.34 11.67 -2.02
C MET A 140 -0.70 10.67 -1.48
N ARG A 141 -1.54 10.11 -2.36
CA ARG A 141 -2.54 9.09 -2.03
C ARG A 141 -2.29 7.79 -2.80
N ILE A 142 -2.64 6.66 -2.21
CA ILE A 142 -2.42 5.34 -2.82
C ILE A 142 -3.19 5.16 -4.13
N GLY A 143 -4.40 5.74 -4.25
CA GLY A 143 -5.18 5.69 -5.49
C GLY A 143 -4.45 6.25 -6.71
N SER A 144 -3.53 7.22 -6.53
CA SER A 144 -2.70 7.73 -7.62
C SER A 144 -1.68 6.69 -8.11
N ILE A 145 -1.14 5.88 -7.21
CA ILE A 145 -0.21 4.80 -7.53
C ILE A 145 -0.95 3.65 -8.21
N GLU A 146 -2.08 3.21 -7.64
CA GLU A 146 -2.91 2.12 -8.20
C GLU A 146 -3.39 2.46 -9.62
N SER A 147 -3.86 3.70 -9.86
CA SER A 147 -4.34 4.11 -11.19
C SER A 147 -3.24 4.07 -12.25
N GLN A 148 -1.99 4.36 -11.88
CA GLN A 148 -0.84 4.33 -12.79
C GLN A 148 -0.34 2.90 -13.05
N LEU A 149 -0.57 1.98 -12.11
CA LEU A 149 -0.22 0.56 -12.21
C LEU A 149 -1.37 -0.30 -12.74
N GLN A 150 -2.43 0.31 -13.28
CA GLN A 150 -3.54 -0.44 -13.85
C GLN A 150 -3.05 -1.33 -15.02
N GLY A 151 -3.45 -2.60 -14.98
CA GLY A 151 -3.02 -3.65 -15.89
C GLY A 151 -1.64 -4.25 -15.59
N LYS A 152 -1.03 -3.95 -14.44
CA LYS A 152 0.31 -4.41 -14.04
C LYS A 152 0.29 -5.40 -12.88
N PHE A 153 -0.85 -5.60 -12.22
CA PHE A 153 -0.95 -6.53 -11.11
C PHE A 153 -1.21 -7.95 -11.65
N HIS A 154 -0.15 -8.75 -11.75
CA HIS A 154 -0.24 -10.15 -12.18
C HIS A 154 -0.19 -11.14 -11.01
N VAL A 155 0.19 -10.67 -9.83
CA VAL A 155 0.22 -11.45 -8.58
C VAL A 155 -0.73 -10.85 -7.55
N PRO A 156 -1.40 -11.68 -6.71
CA PRO A 156 -2.19 -11.19 -5.60
C PRO A 156 -1.44 -10.13 -4.78
N THR A 157 -1.94 -8.90 -4.81
CA THR A 157 -1.30 -7.75 -4.14
C THR A 157 -2.25 -7.20 -3.09
N VAL A 158 -1.78 -7.17 -1.84
CA VAL A 158 -2.55 -6.75 -0.68
C VAL A 158 -2.03 -5.42 -0.16
N PHE A 159 -2.86 -4.38 -0.22
CA PHE A 159 -2.60 -3.10 0.43
C PHE A 159 -3.15 -3.10 1.85
N PHE A 160 -2.27 -2.89 2.84
CA PHE A 160 -2.66 -2.70 4.23
C PHE A 160 -3.04 -1.23 4.43
N TYR A 161 -4.35 -0.96 4.36
CA TYR A 161 -4.87 0.40 4.23
C TYR A 161 -5.45 0.93 5.55
N PRO A 162 -4.80 1.93 6.17
CA PRO A 162 -5.32 2.58 7.35
C PRO A 162 -6.40 3.61 6.95
N GLY A 163 -7.65 3.29 7.22
CA GLY A 163 -8.77 4.15 6.86
C GLY A 163 -10.11 3.60 7.33
N VAL A 164 -11.16 4.20 6.79
CA VAL A 164 -12.54 3.83 7.09
C VAL A 164 -13.28 3.59 5.78
N ARG A 165 -14.13 2.57 5.72
CA ARG A 165 -15.03 2.38 4.58
C ARG A 165 -16.24 3.29 4.70
N THR A 166 -16.55 3.99 3.62
CA THR A 166 -17.79 4.74 3.48
C THR A 166 -18.57 4.12 2.32
N GLY A 167 -19.68 3.44 2.63
CA GLY A 167 -20.43 2.68 1.63
C GLY A 167 -19.68 1.45 1.09
N LYS A 168 -19.97 1.07 -0.16
CA LYS A 168 -19.48 -0.19 -0.75
C LYS A 168 -18.05 -0.08 -1.28
N THR A 169 -17.73 1.03 -1.95
CA THR A 169 -16.49 1.21 -2.73
C THR A 169 -15.63 2.37 -2.26
N GLN A 170 -16.14 3.28 -1.42
CA GLN A 170 -15.40 4.48 -1.04
C GLN A 170 -14.56 4.22 0.21
N LEU A 171 -13.34 4.77 0.20
CA LEU A 171 -12.41 4.68 1.31
C LEU A 171 -12.01 6.08 1.77
N LYS A 172 -11.91 6.23 3.09
CA LYS A 172 -11.43 7.45 3.75
C LYS A 172 -10.03 7.21 4.31
N PHE A 173 -9.01 7.65 3.59
CA PHE A 173 -7.61 7.46 3.99
C PHE A 173 -7.33 8.17 5.32
N LEU A 174 -6.71 7.47 6.27
CA LEU A 174 -6.40 7.92 7.63
C LEU A 174 -7.59 8.49 8.42
N GLY A 175 -8.82 8.31 7.95
CA GLY A 175 -10.04 8.82 8.59
C GLY A 175 -10.25 10.34 8.47
N PHE A 176 -9.29 11.11 7.93
CA PHE A 176 -9.40 12.57 7.80
C PHE A 176 -9.32 13.09 6.36
N TYR A 177 -8.82 12.32 5.40
CA TYR A 177 -8.91 12.70 3.99
C TYR A 177 -10.36 12.62 3.49
N PRO A 178 -10.72 13.35 2.43
CA PRO A 178 -12.00 13.15 1.75
C PRO A 178 -12.15 11.72 1.24
N GLU A 179 -13.39 11.27 1.12
CA GLU A 179 -13.72 9.97 0.54
C GLU A 179 -13.22 9.89 -0.91
N ASP A 180 -12.68 8.73 -1.28
CA ASP A 180 -12.26 8.43 -2.64
C ASP A 180 -12.93 7.12 -3.08
N GLY A 181 -13.69 7.18 -4.17
CA GLY A 181 -14.47 6.08 -4.71
C GLY A 181 -13.86 5.41 -5.95
N ASN A 182 -12.63 5.79 -6.33
CA ASN A 182 -12.01 5.33 -7.57
C ASN A 182 -11.35 3.95 -7.47
N TYR A 183 -11.47 3.27 -6.33
CA TYR A 183 -10.92 1.94 -6.12
C TYR A 183 -11.73 0.89 -6.88
N ARG A 184 -11.05 0.10 -7.71
CA ARG A 184 -11.62 -1.05 -8.45
C ARG A 184 -11.34 -2.38 -7.76
N SER A 185 -10.68 -2.31 -6.60
CA SER A 185 -10.11 -3.43 -5.86
C SER A 185 -11.08 -4.05 -4.86
N VAL A 186 -10.78 -5.27 -4.41
CA VAL A 186 -11.58 -5.96 -3.39
C VAL A 186 -11.23 -5.43 -2.00
N HIS A 187 -12.21 -4.91 -1.26
CA HIS A 187 -12.00 -4.40 0.10
C HIS A 187 -12.53 -5.39 1.16
N VAL A 188 -11.70 -5.68 2.16
CA VAL A 188 -12.00 -6.54 3.33
C VAL A 188 -11.72 -5.77 4.62
N GLY A 189 -12.57 -5.95 5.64
CA GLY A 189 -12.56 -5.13 6.85
C GLY A 189 -13.09 -3.71 6.61
N GLY A 190 -12.85 -2.82 7.57
CA GLY A 190 -13.13 -1.38 7.50
C GLY A 190 -14.56 -0.95 7.80
#